data_AF-A0A1I7YQY8-F1
#
_entry.id   AF-A0A1I7YQY8-F1
#
_cell.length_a   1.000
_cell.length_b   1.000
_cell.length_c   1.000
_cell.angle_alpha   90.00
_cell.angle_beta   90.00
_cell.angle_gamma   90.00
#
_symmetry.space_group_name_H-M   'P 1'
#
loop_
_entity.id
_entity.type
_entity.pdbx_description
1 polymer ?
#
loop_
_entity_poly.entity_id
_entity_poly.type
_entity_poly.pdbx_seq_one_letter_code
_entity_poly.pdbx_strand_id
1 'polypeptide(L)'
;MQSPAMEAVALTELEVAQESTVNTEARLLGGIHVLSGKVHGSLARAGKVRAQTPKVEKQEKKKKKSGRAMRRLQYNRRFVNVVSAGPGRKRGPNSNAA
;
A
#
# COMPACT_ATOMS: atom_id res chain seq x y z
N MET A 1 -10.08 -42.04 38.08
CA MET A 1 -11.00 -42.51 37.03
C MET A 1 -10.16 -42.93 35.84
N GLN A 2 -10.21 -44.20 35.48
CA GLN A 2 -9.40 -44.80 34.40
C GLN A 2 -9.86 -44.27 33.04
N SER A 3 -8.91 -43.89 32.18
CA SER A 3 -9.14 -43.60 30.77
C SER A 3 -9.50 -44.90 30.03
N PRO A 4 -10.54 -44.94 29.20
CA PRO A 4 -10.81 -46.14 28.40
C PRO A 4 -9.74 -46.27 27.31
N ALA A 5 -9.15 -47.46 27.20
CA ALA A 5 -8.28 -47.81 26.08
C ALA A 5 -9.10 -47.77 24.79
N MET A 6 -8.56 -47.13 23.74
CA MET A 6 -9.15 -47.22 22.41
C MET A 6 -8.95 -48.64 21.90
N GLU A 7 -10.03 -49.41 21.84
CA GLU A 7 -10.07 -50.68 21.11
C GLU A 7 -9.78 -50.42 19.63
N ALA A 8 -8.74 -51.05 19.12
CA ALA A 8 -8.41 -51.03 17.70
C ALA A 8 -9.29 -52.05 16.98
N VAL A 9 -10.39 -51.57 16.40
CA VAL A 9 -11.31 -52.38 15.58
C VAL A 9 -10.78 -52.42 14.14
N ALA A 10 -10.64 -53.62 13.59
CA ALA A 10 -10.24 -53.80 12.19
C ALA A 10 -11.38 -53.38 11.25
N LEU A 11 -11.09 -52.65 10.17
CA LEU A 11 -12.08 -52.11 9.22
C LEU A 11 -13.00 -53.18 8.60
N THR A 12 -12.57 -54.43 8.61
CA THR A 12 -13.33 -55.60 8.15
C THR A 12 -14.52 -55.93 9.04
N GLU A 13 -14.51 -55.56 10.32
CA GLU A 13 -15.61 -55.81 11.26
C GLU A 13 -16.75 -54.79 11.10
N LEU A 14 -16.50 -53.68 10.38
CA LEU A 14 -17.46 -52.60 10.12
C LEU A 14 -18.09 -52.68 8.71
N GLU A 15 -17.99 -53.84 8.05
CA GLU A 15 -18.53 -54.11 6.71
C GLU A 15 -18.09 -53.10 5.62
N VAL A 16 -16.95 -52.46 5.81
CA VAL A 16 -16.39 -51.51 4.84
C VAL A 16 -15.75 -52.30 3.70
N ALA A 17 -16.53 -52.53 2.64
CA ALA A 17 -16.05 -53.16 1.41
C ALA A 17 -15.18 -52.21 0.57
N GLN A 18 -14.39 -52.80 -0.33
CA GLN A 18 -13.60 -52.07 -1.34
C GLN A 18 -14.57 -51.23 -2.21
N GLU A 19 -14.28 -49.93 -2.36
CA GLU A 19 -15.11 -48.92 -3.07
C GLU A 19 -16.31 -48.33 -2.31
N SER A 20 -16.41 -48.53 -0.99
CA SER A 20 -17.42 -47.85 -0.17
C SER A 20 -17.18 -46.33 -0.04
N THR A 21 -18.26 -45.54 -0.15
CA THR A 21 -18.19 -44.09 -0.03
C THR A 21 -18.27 -43.68 1.44
N VAL A 22 -17.15 -43.26 2.03
CA VAL A 22 -17.08 -42.83 3.44
C VAL A 22 -16.99 -41.31 3.53
N ASN A 23 -17.89 -40.69 4.30
CA ASN A 23 -17.83 -39.27 4.63
C ASN A 23 -16.73 -39.05 5.67
N THR A 24 -15.58 -38.56 5.23
CA THR A 24 -14.47 -38.21 6.11
C THR A 24 -14.60 -36.75 6.55
N GLU A 25 -15.15 -36.52 7.75
CA GLU A 25 -15.07 -35.22 8.41
C GLU A 25 -13.64 -35.04 8.98
N ALA A 26 -12.67 -34.85 8.10
CA ALA A 26 -11.29 -34.60 8.49
C ALA A 26 -11.19 -33.19 9.10
N ARG A 27 -11.15 -33.12 10.44
CA ARG A 27 -10.71 -31.91 11.15
C ARG A 27 -9.22 -31.74 10.89
N LEU A 28 -8.84 -30.81 10.00
CA LEU A 28 -7.46 -30.42 9.76
C LEU A 28 -6.82 -29.87 11.05
N LEU A 29 -6.32 -30.75 11.90
CA LEU A 29 -5.36 -30.40 12.94
C LEU A 29 -4.02 -30.17 12.26
N GLY A 30 -3.75 -28.91 11.90
CA GLY A 30 -2.41 -28.45 11.52
C GLY A 30 -1.97 -28.88 10.13
N GLY A 31 -2.80 -28.63 9.12
CA GLY A 31 -2.40 -28.77 7.72
C GLY A 31 -1.67 -27.51 7.23
N ILE A 32 -0.50 -27.75 6.64
CA ILE A 32 0.29 -26.86 5.79
C ILE A 32 1.24 -25.93 6.55
N HIS A 33 2.51 -26.03 6.18
CA HIS A 33 3.57 -25.08 6.48
C HIS A 33 3.13 -23.63 6.19
N VAL A 34 2.46 -22.98 7.15
CA VAL A 34 2.24 -21.55 7.16
C VAL A 34 3.54 -20.91 7.65
N LEU A 35 4.55 -20.89 6.78
CA LEU A 35 5.75 -20.04 6.92
C LEU A 35 5.41 -18.54 6.89
N SER A 36 4.13 -18.18 6.69
CA SER A 36 3.63 -16.82 6.78
C SER A 36 2.99 -16.59 8.14
N GLY A 37 3.83 -16.25 9.12
CA GLY A 37 3.39 -15.90 10.47
C GLY A 37 2.23 -14.90 10.46
N LYS A 38 1.37 -15.00 11.48
CA LYS A 38 0.18 -14.16 11.69
C LYS A 38 0.56 -12.67 11.65
N VAL A 39 0.46 -12.05 10.47
CA VAL A 39 0.84 -10.64 10.27
C VAL A 39 -0.20 -9.76 10.96
N HIS A 40 0.19 -9.08 12.05
CA HIS A 40 -0.64 -8.06 12.68
C HIS A 40 -0.50 -6.76 11.91
N GLY A 41 -1.59 -6.36 11.26
CA GLY A 41 -1.68 -5.17 10.42
C GLY A 41 -2.66 -5.41 9.29
N SER A 42 -3.91 -4.97 9.46
CA SER A 42 -4.92 -5.10 8.41
C SER A 42 -4.60 -4.17 7.23
N LEU A 43 -4.66 -4.68 6.01
CA LEU A 43 -4.58 -3.88 4.78
C LEU A 43 -5.80 -2.96 4.55
N ALA A 44 -6.78 -2.97 5.45
CA ALA A 44 -8.03 -2.21 5.37
C ALA A 44 -7.87 -0.69 5.20
N ARG A 45 -6.70 -0.13 5.54
CA ARG A 45 -6.41 1.32 5.42
C ARG A 45 -5.59 1.67 4.18
N ALA A 46 -5.24 0.71 3.33
CA ALA A 46 -4.50 0.97 2.11
C ALA A 46 -5.30 1.90 1.18
N GLY A 47 -4.68 3.00 0.72
CA GLY A 47 -5.31 3.92 -0.22
C GLY A 47 -6.38 4.87 0.34
N LYS A 48 -6.77 4.77 1.64
CA LYS A 48 -7.84 5.60 2.25
C LYS A 48 -7.70 7.10 1.93
N VAL A 49 -6.50 7.66 2.11
CA VAL A 49 -6.24 9.10 1.92
C VAL A 49 -6.31 9.51 0.44
N ARG A 50 -5.89 8.62 -0.47
CA ARG A 50 -5.92 8.89 -1.92
C ARG A 50 -7.34 8.82 -2.48
N ALA A 51 -8.22 8.02 -1.88
CA ALA A 51 -9.64 7.95 -2.23
C ALA A 51 -10.45 9.11 -1.63
N GLN A 52 -10.08 9.59 -0.44
CA GLN A 52 -10.79 10.68 0.24
C GLN A 52 -10.47 12.07 -0.34
N THR A 53 -9.28 12.27 -0.88
CA THR A 53 -8.88 13.58 -1.42
C THR A 53 -9.56 13.86 -2.77
N PRO A 54 -10.20 15.03 -2.96
CA PRO A 54 -10.84 15.37 -4.23
C PRO A 54 -9.80 15.37 -5.35
N LYS A 55 -10.16 14.79 -6.50
CA LYS A 55 -9.27 14.75 -7.66
C LYS A 55 -9.25 16.10 -8.36
N VAL A 56 -8.25 16.92 -8.04
CA VAL A 56 -8.05 18.21 -8.72
C VAL A 56 -7.40 17.98 -10.09
N GLU A 57 -8.04 18.47 -11.15
CA GLU A 57 -7.50 18.45 -12.51
C GLU A 57 -6.30 19.39 -12.65
N LYS A 58 -5.39 19.04 -13.57
CA LYS A 58 -4.24 19.89 -13.85
C LYS A 58 -4.71 21.09 -14.67
N GLN A 59 -4.59 22.28 -14.09
CA GLN A 59 -4.80 23.52 -14.84
C GLN A 59 -3.78 23.64 -15.98
N GLU A 60 -4.23 24.13 -17.14
CA GLU A 60 -3.35 24.43 -18.25
C GLU A 60 -2.41 25.58 -17.89
N LYS A 61 -1.11 25.27 -17.83
CA LYS A 61 -0.05 26.25 -17.60
C LYS A 61 0.72 26.45 -18.90
N LYS A 62 1.05 27.70 -19.21
CA LYS A 62 1.89 28.04 -20.36
C LYS A 62 3.20 27.24 -20.30
N LYS A 63 3.59 26.65 -21.43
CA LYS A 63 4.86 25.90 -21.54
C LYS A 63 6.02 26.80 -21.10
N LYS A 64 6.82 26.32 -20.15
CA LYS A 64 8.03 27.01 -19.74
C LYS A 64 9.03 26.95 -20.91
N LYS A 65 9.73 28.06 -21.16
CA LYS A 65 10.88 28.06 -22.07
C LYS A 65 11.92 27.05 -21.55
N SER A 66 12.63 26.37 -22.44
CA SER A 66 13.67 25.40 -22.10
C SER A 66 15.08 25.93 -22.46
N GLY A 67 16.12 25.26 -21.95
CA GLY A 67 17.52 25.53 -22.31
C GLY A 67 18.01 26.95 -22.01
N ARG A 68 18.73 27.53 -22.98
CA ARG A 68 19.38 28.85 -22.85
C ARG A 68 18.39 29.96 -22.55
N ALA A 69 17.19 29.92 -23.15
CA ALA A 69 16.16 30.92 -22.92
C ALA A 69 15.66 30.92 -21.47
N MET A 70 15.54 29.75 -20.83
CA MET A 70 15.18 29.63 -19.42
C MET A 70 16.29 30.12 -18.49
N ARG A 71 17.55 29.80 -18.82
CA ARG A 71 18.72 30.27 -18.03
C ARG A 71 18.84 31.79 -18.06
N ARG A 72 18.62 32.43 -19.21
CA ARG A 72 18.56 33.91 -19.32
C ARG A 72 17.45 34.50 -18.44
N LEU A 73 16.26 33.92 -18.50
CA LEU A 73 15.12 34.35 -17.68
C LEU A 73 15.41 34.20 -16.18
N GLN A 74 16.09 33.12 -15.78
CA GLN A 74 16.48 32.87 -14.39
C GLN A 74 17.55 33.86 -13.90
N TYR A 75 18.55 34.16 -14.73
CA TYR A 75 19.58 35.16 -14.41
C TYR A 75 18.97 36.55 -14.22
N ASN A 76 18.14 36.99 -15.16
CA ASN A 76 17.45 38.28 -15.05
C ASN A 76 16.60 38.36 -13.78
N ARG A 77 15.87 37.28 -13.43
CA ARG A 77 15.06 37.23 -12.21
C ARG A 77 15.86 37.21 -10.91
N ARG A 78 17.08 36.67 -10.90
CA ARG A 78 17.89 36.52 -9.67
C ARG A 78 18.84 37.68 -9.42
N PHE A 79 19.38 38.27 -10.47
CA PHE A 79 20.48 39.21 -10.37
C PHE A 79 20.10 40.59 -10.88
N VAL A 80 19.59 40.69 -12.11
CA VAL A 80 19.27 41.99 -12.72
C VAL A 80 18.06 42.64 -12.04
N ASN A 81 16.93 41.92 -11.99
CA ASN A 81 15.66 42.47 -11.52
C ASN A 81 15.59 42.62 -9.98
N VAL A 82 16.34 41.80 -9.23
CA VAL A 82 16.37 41.89 -7.75
C VAL A 82 17.08 43.17 -7.30
N VAL A 83 18.10 43.62 -8.02
CA VAL A 83 18.80 44.88 -7.74
C VAL A 83 17.91 46.08 -8.03
N SER A 84 17.03 45.98 -9.04
CA SER A 84 16.10 47.05 -9.41
C SER A 84 14.81 47.11 -8.57
N ALA A 85 14.51 46.09 -7.76
CA ALA A 85 13.23 45.95 -7.05
C ALA A 85 13.05 46.86 -5.80
N GLY A 86 13.91 47.87 -5.64
CA GLY A 86 13.82 48.89 -4.61
C GLY A 86 14.41 48.47 -3.24
N PRO A 87 14.60 49.45 -2.33
CA PRO A 87 15.13 49.19 -0.99
C PRO A 87 14.08 48.45 -0.14
N GLY A 88 14.41 47.22 0.28
CA GLY A 88 13.55 46.41 1.12
C GLY A 88 14.18 45.05 1.45
N ARG A 89 13.58 44.32 2.39
CA ARG A 89 14.02 42.95 2.73
C ARG A 89 13.80 42.03 1.52
N LYS A 90 14.83 41.27 1.14
CA LYS A 90 14.75 40.29 0.04
C LYS A 90 13.62 39.29 0.29
N ARG A 91 12.56 39.36 -0.53
CA ARG A 91 11.47 38.36 -0.52
C ARG A 91 11.89 37.10 -1.26
N GLY A 92 11.39 35.96 -0.80
CA GLY A 92 11.68 34.67 -1.40
C GLY A 92 10.95 34.47 -2.74
N PRO A 93 11.44 33.59 -3.62
CA PRO A 93 10.85 33.35 -4.94
C PRO A 93 9.45 32.72 -4.93
N ASN A 94 9.04 32.15 -3.78
CA ASN A 94 7.71 31.58 -3.57
C ASN A 94 7.10 32.13 -2.27
N SER A 95 7.26 33.43 -2.03
CA SER A 95 6.58 34.12 -0.94
C SER A 95 5.20 34.53 -1.42
N ASN A 96 4.16 33.83 -0.95
CA ASN A 96 2.79 34.29 -1.15
C ASN A 96 2.59 35.56 -0.32
N ALA A 97 2.15 36.64 -0.95
CA ALA A 97 1.63 37.77 -0.21
C ALA A 97 0.29 37.31 0.40
N ALA A 98 0.19 37.40 1.73
CA ALA A 98 -1.08 37.21 2.42
C ALA A 98 -2.03 38.36 2.06
#